data_AF-R7J942-F1
#
_entry.id   AF-R7J942-F1
#
_cell.length_a   1.000
_cell.length_b   1.000
_cell.length_c   1.000
_cell.angle_alpha   90.00
_cell.angle_beta   90.00
_cell.angle_gamma   90.00
#
_symmetry.space_group_name_H-M   'P 1'
#
loop_
_entity.id
_entity.type
_entity.pdbx_description
1 polymer ?
#
loop_
_entity_poly.entity_id
_entity_poly.type
_entity_poly.pdbx_seq_one_letter_code
_entity_poly.pdbx_strand_id
1 'polypeptide(L)' 'MDITDWNNDEIIRLVMAKGRVTQKVLLDSLKDYGGKEIPQSTFSCKIRRNGLKLAEFQQICKILGYKVILERKEK' A
#
# COMPACT_ATOMS: atom_id res chain seq x y z
N MET A 1 -6.32 17.95 -0.35
CA MET A 1 -6.05 17.19 0.88
C MET A 1 -4.60 16.75 0.79
N ASP A 2 -3.75 17.11 1.75
CA ASP A 2 -2.34 16.71 1.73
C ASP A 2 -2.24 15.25 2.19
N ILE A 3 -1.64 14.39 1.35
CA ILE A 3 -1.50 12.96 1.65
C ILE A 3 -0.53 12.72 2.82
N THR A 4 0.25 13.73 3.20
CA THR A 4 1.23 13.63 4.29
C THR A 4 0.60 13.40 5.67
N ASP A 5 -0.67 13.75 5.86
CA ASP A 5 -1.38 13.56 7.13
C ASP A 5 -2.14 12.23 7.19
N TRP A 6 -2.09 11.44 6.12
CA TRP A 6 -2.88 10.22 6.01
C TRP A 6 -2.19 9.03 6.66
N ASN A 7 -2.99 8.17 7.27
CA ASN A 7 -2.49 6.90 7.78
C ASN A 7 -2.45 5.84 6.66
N ASN A 8 -1.77 4.73 6.94
CA ASN A 8 -1.63 3.63 5.97
C ASN A 8 -2.96 3.08 5.44
N ASP A 9 -4.05 3.10 6.20
CA ASP A 9 -5.37 2.65 5.73
C ASP A 9 -5.94 3.57 4.65
N GLU A 10 -5.87 4.88 4.88
CA GLU A 10 -6.33 5.88 3.93
C GLU A 10 -5.53 5.82 2.63
N ILE A 11 -4.20 5.72 2.75
CA ILE A 11 -3.30 5.62 1.59
C ILE A 11 -3.57 4.34 0.80
N ILE A 12 -3.66 3.17 1.46
CA ILE A 12 -3.92 1.91 0.77
C ILE A 12 -5.29 1.90 0.11
N ARG A 13 -6.34 2.40 0.77
CA ARG A 13 -7.68 2.51 0.17
C ARG A 13 -7.67 3.37 -1.09
N LEU A 14 -6.97 4.51 -1.08
CA LEU A 14 -6.85 5.37 -2.24
C LEU A 14 -6.15 4.65 -3.39
N VAL A 15 -5.00 4.03 -3.11
CA VAL A 15 -4.19 3.33 -4.11
C VAL A 15 -4.95 2.15 -4.72
N MET A 16 -5.67 1.38 -3.89
CA MET A 16 -6.57 0.30 -4.34
C MET A 16 -7.74 0.84 -5.19
N ALA A 17 -8.41 1.90 -4.74
CA ALA A 17 -9.55 2.49 -5.46
C ALA A 17 -9.12 3.03 -6.83
N LYS A 18 -7.98 3.73 -6.90
CA LYS A 18 -7.43 4.26 -8.15
C LYS A 18 -6.97 3.13 -9.08
N GLY A 19 -6.40 2.06 -8.53
CA GLY A 19 -6.04 0.86 -9.29
C GLY A 19 -7.23 -0.03 -9.68
N ARG A 20 -8.44 0.25 -9.17
CA ARG A 20 -9.62 -0.64 -9.26
C ARG A 20 -9.35 -2.06 -8.79
N VAL A 21 -8.50 -2.20 -7.77
CA VAL A 21 -8.08 -3.49 -7.23
C VAL A 21 -8.71 -3.71 -5.86
N THR A 22 -9.16 -4.94 -5.59
CA THR A 22 -9.66 -5.31 -4.27
C THR A 22 -8.52 -5.74 -3.36
N GLN A 23 -8.72 -5.69 -2.05
CA GLN A 23 -7.72 -6.14 -1.08
C GLN A 23 -7.27 -7.60 -1.33
N LYS A 24 -8.19 -8.47 -1.76
CA LYS A 24 -7.88 -9.86 -2.10
C LYS A 24 -6.92 -9.95 -3.30
N VAL A 25 -7.25 -9.26 -4.39
CA VAL A 25 -6.41 -9.26 -5.59
C VAL A 25 -5.03 -8.64 -5.33
N LEU A 26 -4.97 -7.61 -4.49
CA LEU A 26 -3.69 -7.03 -4.06
C LEU A 26 -2.85 -8.04 -3.26
N LEU A 27 -3.47 -8.79 -2.35
CA LEU A 27 -2.78 -9.83 -1.57
C LEU A 27 -2.29 -10.99 -2.44
N ASP A 28 -3.11 -11.43 -3.39
CA ASP A 28 -2.73 -12.46 -4.36
C ASP A 28 -1.52 -11.96 -5.19
N SER A 29 -1.56 -10.71 -5.65
CA SER A 29 -0.44 -10.11 -6.39
C SER A 29 0.82 -9.97 -5.53
N LEU A 30 0.69 -9.63 -4.25
CA LEU A 30 1.81 -9.56 -3.31
C LEU A 30 2.42 -10.94 -3.03
N LYS A 31 1.60 -11.99 -2.98
CA LYS A 31 2.04 -13.38 -2.87
C LYS A 31 2.86 -13.79 -4.09
N ASP A 32 2.38 -13.48 -5.28
CA ASP A 32 3.04 -13.82 -6.55
C ASP A 32 4.37 -13.07 -6.73
N TYR A 33 4.45 -11.80 -6.30
CA TYR A 33 5.66 -11.00 -6.42
C TYR A 33 6.70 -11.22 -5.31
N GLY A 34 6.24 -11.49 -4.08
CA GLY A 34 7.08 -11.52 -2.89
C GLY A 34 7.31 -12.91 -2.29
N GLY A 35 6.62 -13.95 -2.80
CA GLY A 35 6.69 -15.33 -2.30
C GLY A 35 6.19 -15.50 -0.85
N LYS A 36 5.66 -14.44 -0.22
CA LYS A 36 5.15 -14.46 1.15
C LYS A 36 3.63 -14.35 1.15
N GLU A 37 3.00 -15.39 1.66
CA GLU A 37 1.58 -15.38 1.93
C GLU A 37 1.30 -14.60 3.22
N ILE A 38 0.60 -13.47 3.08
CA ILE A 38 0.14 -12.67 4.22
C ILE A 38 -1.37 -12.90 4.34
N PRO A 39 -1.86 -13.41 5.48
CA PRO A 39 -3.30 -13.53 5.71
C PRO A 39 -3.98 -12.16 5.61
N GLN A 40 -5.17 -12.11 5.02
CA GLN A 40 -5.91 -10.86 4.83
C GLN A 40 -6.18 -10.14 6.17
N SER A 41 -6.47 -10.90 7.24
CA SER A 41 -6.65 -10.36 8.59
C SER A 41 -5.38 -9.70 9.14
N THR A 42 -4.22 -10.30 8.89
CA THR A 42 -2.90 -9.75 9.26
C THR A 42 -2.62 -8.47 8.49
N PHE A 43 -2.91 -8.44 7.19
CA PHE A 43 -2.73 -7.24 6.36
C PHE A 43 -3.65 -6.10 6.81
N SER A 44 -4.93 -6.36 7.03
CA SER A 44 -5.89 -5.37 7.57
C SER A 44 -5.43 -4.83 8.93
N CYS A 45 -5.00 -5.71 9.84
CA CYS A 45 -4.49 -5.29 11.15
C CYS A 45 -3.22 -4.45 11.05
N LYS A 46 -2.30 -4.80 10.14
CA LYS A 46 -1.06 -4.06 9.91
C LYS A 46 -1.36 -2.65 9.39
N ILE A 47 -2.22 -2.54 8.38
CA ILE A 47 -2.63 -1.27 7.79
C ILE A 47 -3.29 -0.37 8.84
N ARG A 48 -4.29 -0.91 9.57
CA ARG A 48 -5.02 -0.16 10.60
C ARG A 48 -4.12 0.34 11.74
N ARG A 49 -3.06 -0.40 12.08
CA ARG A 49 -2.09 -0.03 13.11
C ARG A 49 -0.96 0.87 12.60
N ASN A 50 -1.08 1.39 11.37
CA ASN A 50 -0.05 2.16 10.71
C ASN A 50 1.31 1.43 10.62
N GLY A 51 1.29 0.10 10.52
CA GLY A 51 2.48 -0.76 10.54
C GLY A 51 3.00 -1.17 9.15
N LEU A 52 2.51 -0.54 8.08
CA LEU A 52 3.00 -0.81 6.72
C LEU A 52 4.38 -0.18 6.55
N LYS A 53 5.38 -0.98 6.19
CA LYS A 53 6.73 -0.46 5.92
C LYS A 53 6.78 0.20 4.55
N LEU A 54 7.67 1.18 4.39
CA LEU A 54 7.91 1.85 3.11
C LEU A 54 8.20 0.85 1.97
N ALA A 55 8.99 -0.19 2.22
CA ALA A 55 9.29 -1.23 1.23
C ALA A 55 8.03 -1.99 0.76
N GLU A 56 7.12 -2.29 1.69
CA GLU A 56 5.85 -2.96 1.36
C GLU A 56 4.95 -2.02 0.55
N PHE A 57 4.90 -0.73 0.94
CA PHE A 57 4.16 0.27 0.19
C PHE A 57 4.71 0.46 -1.24
N GLN A 58 6.03 0.54 -1.41
CA GLN A 58 6.67 0.61 -2.72
C GLN A 58 6.35 -0.60 -3.59
N GLN A 59 6.31 -1.80 -3.02
CA GLN A 59 5.90 -3.01 -3.74
C GLN A 59 4.44 -2.93 -4.19
N ILE A 60 3.53 -2.52 -3.30
CA ILE A 60 2.12 -2.32 -3.63
C ILE A 60 1.97 -1.30 -4.77
N CYS A 61 2.65 -0.17 -4.69
CA CYS A 61 2.66 0.83 -5.75
C CYS A 61 3.19 0.25 -7.06
N LYS A 62 4.29 -0.50 -7.03
CA LYS A 62 4.88 -1.12 -8.23
C LYS A 62 3.93 -2.12 -8.90
N ILE A 63 3.27 -2.98 -8.12
CA ILE A 63 2.26 -3.94 -8.61
C ILE A 63 1.11 -3.23 -9.29
N LEU A 64 0.66 -2.11 -8.70
CA LEU A 64 -0.48 -1.35 -9.19
C LEU A 64 -0.11 -0.32 -10.27
N GLY A 65 1.16 -0.26 -10.69
CA GLY A 65 1.62 0.64 -11.75
C GLY A 65 1.87 2.09 -11.31
N TYR A 66 1.98 2.36 -10.01
CA TYR A 66 2.31 3.69 -9.48
C TYR A 66 3.80 3.90 -9.33
N LYS A 67 4.23 5.13 -9.65
CA LYS A 67 5.56 5.64 -9.33
C LYS A 67 5.51 6.41 -8.02
N VAL A 68 6.29 5.98 -7.03
CA VAL A 68 6.47 6.74 -5.78
C VAL A 68 7.54 7.81 -6.03
N ILE A 69 7.19 9.07 -5.81
CA ILE A 69 8.11 10.21 -5.90
C ILE A 69 8.18 10.83 -4.50
N LEU A 70 9.39 10.96 -3.96
CA LEU A 70 9.65 11.65 -2.71
C LEU A 70 10.25 13.00 -3.05
N GLU A 71 9.51 14.07 -2.78
CA GLU A 71 9.98 15.44 -2.98
C GLU A 71 10.20 16.09 -1.61
N ARG A 72 11.35 16.75 -1.45
CA ARG A 72 11.63 17.52 -0.24
C ARG A 72 10.97 18.88 -0.39
N LYS A 73 10.13 19.28 0.56
CA LYS A 73 9.71 20.69 0.68
C LYS A 73 10.95 21.49 1.10
N GLU A 74 11.60 22.18 0.16
CA GLU A 74 12.54 23.25 0.50
C GLU A 74 11.76 24.37 1.19
N LYS A 75 12.28 24.82 2.33
CA LYS A 75 11.77 25.98 3.07
C LYS A 75 12.45 27.23 2.57
#